data_AF-A0A120GBJ9-F1
#
_entry.id   AF-A0A120GBJ9-F1
#
_cell.length_a   1.000
_cell.length_b   1.000
_cell.length_c   1.000
_cell.angle_alpha   90.00
_cell.angle_beta   90.00
_cell.angle_gamma   90.00
#
_symmetry.space_group_name_H-M   'P 1'
#
loop_
_entity.id
_entity.type
_entity.pdbx_description
1 polymer ?
#
loop_
_entity_poly.entity_id
_entity_poly.type
_entity_poly.pdbx_seq_one_letter_code
_entity_poly.pdbx_strand_id
1 'polypeptide(L)'
;MMSIPLEQPPSQANTDRQLTTPLRTLANVANLNRVELLREFVSPKGERKIRLYERPDGFFEYEEFFEAFDDIAGTYWSPGYQSGMFESESAVISELEATVPWISAEG
;
A
#
# COMPACT_ATOMS: atom_id res chain seq x y z
N MET A 1 -57.38 -42.77 -17.14
CA MET A 1 -55.91 -42.72 -17.10
C MET A 1 -55.53 -41.30 -16.74
N MET A 2 -54.93 -41.09 -15.56
CA MET A 2 -54.62 -39.76 -15.01
C MET A 2 -53.19 -39.37 -15.42
N SER A 3 -53.03 -38.20 -16.04
CA SER A 3 -51.73 -37.66 -16.46
C SER A 3 -51.10 -36.84 -15.35
N ILE A 4 -49.86 -37.16 -15.00
CA ILE A 4 -49.03 -36.53 -13.97
C ILE A 4 -48.44 -35.22 -14.54
N PRO A 5 -48.47 -34.08 -13.84
CA PRO A 5 -47.83 -32.86 -14.32
C PRO A 5 -46.30 -32.94 -14.13
N LEU A 6 -45.56 -32.62 -15.19
CA LEU A 6 -44.11 -32.55 -15.22
C LEU A 6 -43.67 -31.22 -14.59
N GLU A 7 -43.15 -31.24 -13.35
CA GLU A 7 -42.52 -30.07 -12.74
C GLU A 7 -41.30 -29.63 -13.57
N GLN A 8 -41.37 -28.43 -14.15
CA GLN A 8 -40.23 -27.77 -14.77
C GLN A 8 -39.33 -27.19 -13.66
N PRO A 9 -38.01 -27.46 -13.65
CA PRO A 9 -37.10 -26.76 -12.76
C PRO A 9 -36.98 -25.28 -13.19
N PRO A 10 -36.91 -24.31 -12.26
CA PRO A 10 -36.64 -22.93 -12.64
C PRO A 10 -35.24 -22.84 -13.27
N SER A 11 -35.22 -22.51 -14.56
CA SER A 11 -34.02 -22.18 -15.33
C SER A 11 -33.30 -21.02 -14.65
N GLN A 12 -32.04 -21.26 -14.29
CA GLN A 12 -31.18 -20.33 -13.58
C GLN A 12 -31.10 -18.99 -14.33
N ALA A 13 -31.42 -17.92 -13.61
CA ALA A 13 -31.19 -16.56 -14.07
C ALA A 13 -29.67 -16.34 -14.22
N ASN A 14 -29.22 -16.29 -15.48
CA ASN A 14 -27.96 -15.64 -15.85
C ASN A 14 -28.07 -14.15 -15.52
N THR A 15 -27.65 -13.77 -14.32
CA THR A 15 -27.29 -12.38 -14.02
C THR A 15 -25.81 -12.22 -14.32
N ASP A 16 -25.55 -11.66 -15.49
CA ASP A 16 -24.31 -11.04 -15.91
C ASP A 16 -23.74 -10.18 -14.75
N ARG A 17 -22.76 -10.70 -14.01
CA ARG A 17 -21.92 -9.93 -13.09
C ARG A 17 -20.60 -9.65 -13.79
N GLN A 18 -20.61 -8.71 -14.72
CA GLN A 18 -19.39 -8.04 -15.15
C GLN A 18 -19.12 -6.83 -14.27
N LEU A 19 -17.84 -6.73 -13.84
CA LEU A 19 -17.12 -5.54 -13.38
C LEU A 19 -17.56 -5.05 -11.98
N THR A 20 -16.85 -5.37 -10.90
CA THR A 20 -15.46 -4.96 -10.67
C THR A 20 -14.84 -5.90 -9.63
N THR A 21 -13.83 -6.66 -10.02
CA THR A 21 -12.90 -7.22 -9.04
C THR A 21 -12.08 -6.04 -8.53
N PRO A 22 -12.13 -5.64 -7.24
CA PRO A 22 -11.11 -4.74 -6.75
C PRO A 22 -9.77 -5.47 -6.89
N LEU A 23 -8.89 -4.95 -7.73
CA LEU A 23 -7.48 -5.32 -7.88
C LEU A 23 -6.68 -5.00 -6.60
N ARG A 24 -7.21 -5.32 -5.41
CA ARG A 24 -6.56 -5.08 -4.11
C ARG A 24 -6.07 -6.34 -3.41
N THR A 25 -6.35 -7.53 -3.94
CA THR A 25 -6.10 -8.79 -3.21
C THR A 25 -5.16 -9.76 -3.92
N LEU A 26 -4.22 -9.26 -4.75
CA LEU A 26 -3.15 -10.10 -5.33
C LEU A 26 -1.74 -9.67 -4.93
N ALA A 27 -1.58 -8.62 -4.11
CA ALA A 27 -0.26 -8.18 -3.67
C ALA A 27 0.32 -9.00 -2.49
N ASN A 28 -0.45 -9.89 -1.86
CA ASN A 28 -0.10 -10.37 -0.51
C ASN A 28 0.14 -11.89 -0.37
N VAL A 29 0.75 -12.54 -1.38
CA VAL A 29 1.12 -13.98 -1.30
C VAL A 29 2.62 -14.23 -1.53
N ALA A 30 3.46 -13.20 -1.38
CA ALA A 30 4.90 -13.36 -1.54
C ALA A 30 5.66 -12.70 -0.40
N ASN A 31 5.38 -13.03 0.87
CA ASN A 31 6.10 -12.32 1.92
C ASN A 31 6.23 -12.92 3.32
N LEU A 32 6.97 -14.00 3.45
CA LEU A 32 7.32 -14.57 4.75
C LEU A 32 8.56 -13.90 5.40
N ASN A 33 8.98 -12.72 4.92
CA ASN A 33 10.19 -12.04 5.43
C ASN A 33 10.29 -10.52 5.18
N ARG A 34 9.32 -9.85 4.55
CA ARG A 34 9.46 -8.41 4.30
C ARG A 34 8.69 -7.60 5.34
N VAL A 35 9.41 -6.56 5.73
CA VAL A 35 8.93 -5.26 6.15
C VAL A 35 7.61 -4.87 5.42
N GLU A 36 6.58 -4.57 6.20
CA GLU A 36 5.27 -4.11 5.75
C GLU A 36 5.30 -2.58 5.58
N LEU A 37 4.85 -2.08 4.41
CA LEU A 37 4.71 -0.64 4.19
C LEU A 37 3.40 -0.18 4.82
N LEU A 38 3.49 0.64 5.88
CA LEU A 38 2.32 1.15 6.59
C LEU A 38 1.80 2.45 5.98
N ARG A 39 2.70 3.41 5.69
CA ARG A 39 2.33 4.72 5.15
C ARG A 39 3.37 5.23 4.16
N GLU A 40 2.92 6.02 3.21
CA GLU A 40 3.79 6.79 2.30
C GLU A 40 3.36 8.26 2.37
N PHE A 41 4.33 9.14 2.66
CA PHE A 41 4.15 10.58 2.66
C PHE A 41 4.84 11.14 1.43
N VAL A 42 4.13 11.92 0.62
CA VAL A 42 4.69 12.57 -0.57
C VAL A 42 4.78 14.06 -0.28
N SER A 43 5.95 14.65 -0.52
CA SER A 43 6.13 16.09 -0.37
C SER A 43 5.18 16.87 -1.29
N PRO A 44 4.78 18.10 -0.95
CA PRO A 44 3.82 18.88 -1.75
C PRO A 44 4.22 19.10 -3.21
N LYS A 45 5.53 19.09 -3.50
CA LYS A 45 6.07 19.22 -4.86
C LYS A 45 6.17 17.90 -5.62
N GLY A 46 5.97 16.76 -4.94
CA GLY A 46 6.14 15.44 -5.53
C GLY A 46 7.60 15.00 -5.71
N GLU A 47 8.59 15.80 -5.31
CA GLU A 47 10.02 15.53 -5.56
C GLU A 47 10.67 14.68 -4.45
N ARG A 48 10.00 14.54 -3.31
CA ARG A 48 10.44 13.74 -2.15
C ARG A 48 9.29 12.89 -1.65
N LYS A 49 9.61 11.69 -1.14
CA LYS A 49 8.65 10.86 -0.40
C LYS A 49 9.32 10.14 0.76
N ILE A 50 8.55 9.84 1.79
CA ILE A 50 8.98 9.06 2.94
C ILE A 50 8.07 7.85 3.06
N ARG A 51 8.67 6.68 3.29
CA ARG A 51 7.95 5.42 3.51
C ARG A 51 8.16 4.96 4.93
N LEU A 52 7.06 4.71 5.63
CA LEU A 52 7.05 4.16 6.97
C LEU A 52 6.78 2.66 6.90
N TYR A 53 7.57 1.92 7.64
CA TYR A 53 7.66 0.49 7.59
C TYR A 53 7.47 -0.15 8.97
N GLU A 54 6.76 -1.27 9.04
CA GLU A 54 6.76 -2.19 10.18
C GLU A 54 7.57 -3.43 9.81
N ARG A 55 8.56 -3.75 10.64
CA ARG A 55 9.45 -4.89 10.44
C ARG A 55 8.85 -6.16 11.05
N PRO A 56 9.29 -7.35 10.61
CA PRO A 56 8.82 -8.62 11.19
C PRO A 56 9.14 -8.81 12.69
N ASP A 57 10.10 -8.04 13.22
CA ASP A 57 10.48 -8.04 14.64
C ASP A 57 9.59 -7.10 15.50
N GLY A 58 8.60 -6.44 14.90
CA GLY A 58 7.69 -5.51 15.58
C GLY A 58 8.24 -4.10 15.77
N PHE A 59 9.44 -3.81 15.24
CA PHE A 59 10.00 -2.46 15.22
C PHE A 59 9.59 -1.71 13.95
N PHE A 60 9.71 -0.39 14.02
CA PHE A 60 9.34 0.50 12.94
C PHE A 60 10.57 1.24 12.41
N GLU A 61 10.57 1.55 11.12
CA GLU A 61 11.61 2.37 10.48
C GLU A 61 10.98 3.21 9.38
N TYR A 62 11.70 4.23 8.90
CA TYR A 62 11.32 4.97 7.71
C TYR A 62 12.50 5.21 6.78
N GLU A 63 12.19 5.33 5.50
CA GLU A 63 13.16 5.65 4.46
C GLU A 63 12.66 6.83 3.63
N GLU A 64 13.54 7.79 3.41
CA GLU A 64 13.33 8.90 2.52
C GLU A 64 13.86 8.57 1.12
N PHE A 65 13.11 9.01 0.12
CA PHE A 65 13.47 8.96 -1.29
C PHE A 65 13.32 10.34 -1.91
N PHE A 66 14.19 10.64 -2.86
CA PHE A 66 14.09 11.83 -3.68
C PHE A 66 14.00 11.46 -5.16
N GLU A 67 13.31 12.29 -5.91
CA GLU A 67 13.30 12.23 -7.35
C GLU A 67 14.71 12.61 -7.85
N ALA A 68 15.30 11.71 -8.62
CA ALA A 68 16.59 11.89 -9.25
C ALA A 68 16.43 11.70 -10.76
N PHE A 69 17.38 12.24 -11.51
CA PHE A 69 17.44 12.09 -12.95
C PHE A 69 18.87 11.80 -13.38
N ASP A 70 19.03 10.82 -14.26
CA ASP A 70 20.26 10.62 -15.02
C ASP A 70 19.96 10.32 -16.49
N ASP A 71 20.96 10.56 -17.36
CA ASP A 71 20.80 10.47 -18.81
C ASP A 71 20.54 9.04 -19.33
N ILE A 72 20.74 8.01 -18.50
CA ILE A 72 20.62 6.59 -18.86
C ILE A 72 19.27 6.04 -18.37
N ALA A 73 18.94 6.23 -17.10
CA ALA A 73 17.76 5.68 -16.45
C ALA A 73 16.53 6.62 -16.53
N GLY A 74 16.72 7.89 -16.88
CA GLY A 74 15.68 8.90 -16.83
C GLY A 74 15.34 9.29 -15.39
N THR A 75 14.07 9.63 -15.12
CA THR A 75 13.61 9.98 -13.77
C THR A 75 13.37 8.72 -12.93
N TYR A 76 13.97 8.67 -11.74
CA TYR A 76 13.83 7.55 -10.80
C TYR A 76 13.79 8.01 -9.35
N TRP A 77 13.35 7.12 -8.46
CA TRP A 77 13.39 7.35 -7.01
C TRP A 77 14.74 6.88 -6.47
N SER A 78 15.56 7.81 -6.04
CA SER A 78 16.81 7.51 -5.37
C SER A 78 16.59 7.38 -3.86
N PRO A 79 17.19 6.37 -3.20
CA PRO A 79 17.21 6.31 -1.74
C PRO A 79 18.00 7.51 -1.19
N GLY A 80 17.52 8.06 -0.08
CA GLY A 80 18.13 9.15 0.65
C GLY A 80 18.49 8.73 2.06
N TYR A 81 17.76 9.25 3.05
CA TYR A 81 17.98 8.94 4.45
C TYR A 81 17.20 7.69 4.87
N GLN A 82 17.86 6.76 5.54
CA GLN A 82 17.22 5.65 6.24
C GLN A 82 17.34 5.89 7.74
N SER A 83 16.22 5.79 8.45
CA SER A 83 16.17 5.97 9.89
C SER A 83 16.78 4.80 10.66
N GLY A 84 16.99 5.02 11.96
CA GLY A 84 17.14 3.93 12.92
C GLY A 84 15.83 3.19 13.16
N MET A 85 15.85 2.29 14.16
CA MET A 85 14.69 1.52 14.60
C MET A 85 13.93 2.25 15.70
N PHE A 86 12.61 2.15 15.66
CA PHE A 86 11.69 2.72 16.63
C PHE A 86 10.80 1.63 17.24
N GLU A 87 10.46 1.78 18.51
CA GLU A 87 9.63 0.81 19.24
C GLU A 87 8.13 0.90 18.92
N SER A 88 7.67 2.01 18.32
CA SER A 88 6.27 2.22 17.98
C SER A 88 6.09 3.09 16.73
N GLU A 89 4.96 2.91 16.04
CA GLU A 89 4.55 3.79 14.93
C GLU A 89 4.47 5.26 15.38
N SER A 90 3.93 5.52 16.59
CA SER A 90 3.83 6.88 17.14
C SER A 90 5.19 7.56 17.31
N ALA A 91 6.23 6.83 17.71
CA ALA A 91 7.58 7.37 17.85
C ALA A 91 8.15 7.77 16.48
N VAL A 92 7.90 6.99 15.43
CA VAL A 92 8.28 7.33 14.06
C VAL A 92 7.55 8.59 13.60
N ILE A 93 6.23 8.66 13.81
CA ILE A 93 5.44 9.82 13.39
C ILE A 93 5.91 11.08 14.10
N SER A 94 6.16 11.02 15.42
CA SER A 94 6.68 12.17 16.17
C SER A 94 8.07 12.62 15.68
N GLU A 95 8.96 11.68 15.34
CA GLU A 95 10.26 12.01 14.74
C GLU A 95 10.07 12.67 13.35
N LEU A 96 9.20 12.12 12.51
CA LEU A 96 8.90 12.67 11.19
C LEU A 96 8.31 14.07 11.27
N GLU A 97 7.36 14.31 12.17
CA GLU A 97 6.79 15.64 12.40
C GLU A 97 7.83 16.64 12.94
N ALA A 98 8.82 16.18 13.71
CA ALA A 98 9.88 17.03 14.24
C ALA A 98 10.98 17.36 13.20
N THR A 99 11.26 16.42 12.29
CA THR A 99 12.41 16.50 11.37
C THR A 99 12.03 16.83 9.93
N VAL A 100 10.78 16.61 9.55
CA VAL A 100 10.29 16.75 8.17
C VAL A 100 9.20 17.82 8.11
N PRO A 101 9.54 19.08 7.75
CA PRO A 101 8.64 20.22 7.90
C PRO A 101 7.30 20.14 7.16
N TRP A 102 7.20 19.32 6.10
CA TRP A 102 5.96 19.16 5.33
C TRP A 102 5.06 18.01 5.81
N ILE A 103 5.50 17.20 6.77
CA ILE A 103 4.66 16.14 7.36
C ILE A 103 3.70 16.73 8.40
N SER A 104 4.11 17.77 9.14
CA SER A 104 3.27 18.43 10.14
C SER A 104 2.06 19.19 9.56
N ALA A 105 1.89 19.23 8.24
CA ALA A 105 0.85 19.99 7.55
C ALA A 105 -0.41 19.17 7.19
N GLU A 106 -0.41 17.86 7.43
CA GLU A 106 -1.56 16.96 7.18
C GLU A 106 -2.31 16.61 8.49
N GLY A 107 -2.58 17.65 9.31
CA GLY A 107 -3.41 17.58 10.52
C GLY A 107 -4.76 18.27 10.35
#